data_AF-A0AAE3CK85-F1
#
_entry.id   AF-A0AAE3CK85-F1
#
_cell.length_a   1.000
_cell.length_b   1.000
_cell.length_c   1.000
_cell.angle_alpha   90.00
_cell.angle_beta   90.00
_cell.angle_gamma   90.00
#
_symmetry.space_group_name_H-M   'P 1'
#
loop_
_entity.id
_entity.type
_entity.pdbx_description
1 polymer ?
#
loop_
_entity_poly.entity_id
_entity_poly.type
_entity_poly.pdbx_seq_one_letter_code
_entity_poly.pdbx_strand_id
1 'polypeptide(L)'
;MELDHKAREAIEDIIMRREGINSMQAQIKEDIKAVAEYLAIKPAQVAKIISLVERERAKGDAIETERGIIEAAEVLTPMTQKAPETELV
;
A
#
# COMPACT_ATOMS: atom_id res chain seq x y z
N MET A 1 35.60 0.68 -28.04
CA MET A 1 35.77 0.16 -26.67
C MET A 1 34.88 -1.06 -26.59
N GLU A 2 35.45 -2.26 -26.59
CA GLU A 2 34.67 -3.47 -26.33
C GLU A 2 34.36 -3.50 -24.83
N LEU A 3 33.08 -3.46 -24.49
CA LEU A 3 32.65 -3.73 -23.11
C LEU A 3 33.08 -5.16 -22.79
N ASP A 4 33.87 -5.34 -21.74
CA ASP A 4 34.22 -6.65 -21.20
C ASP A 4 32.93 -7.47 -21.02
N HIS A 5 32.95 -8.74 -21.40
CA HIS A 5 31.76 -9.59 -21.42
C HIS A 5 31.04 -9.61 -20.06
N LYS A 6 31.81 -9.59 -18.97
CA LYS A 6 31.30 -9.49 -17.59
C LYS A 6 30.59 -8.17 -17.31
N ALA A 7 31.10 -7.06 -17.84
CA ALA A 7 30.46 -5.75 -17.68
C ALA A 7 29.12 -5.72 -18.43
N ARG A 8 29.04 -6.36 -19.59
CA ARG A 8 27.79 -6.50 -20.35
C ARG A 8 26.75 -7.32 -19.59
N GLU A 9 27.13 -8.50 -19.08
CA GLU A 9 26.24 -9.35 -18.27
C GLU A 9 25.71 -8.61 -17.04
N ALA A 10 26.58 -7.93 -16.30
CA ALA A 10 26.18 -7.15 -15.13
C ALA A 10 25.18 -6.01 -15.47
N ILE A 11 25.32 -5.38 -16.65
CA ILE A 11 24.38 -4.35 -17.12
C ILE A 11 23.04 -4.98 -17.47
N GLU A 12 23.04 -6.11 -18.19
CA GLU A 12 21.82 -6.84 -18.57
C GLU A 12 21.06 -7.31 -17.30
N ASP A 13 21.75 -7.80 -16.28
CA ASP A 13 21.15 -8.16 -14.98
C ASP A 13 20.52 -6.97 -14.25
N ILE A 14 21.16 -5.80 -14.29
CA ILE A 14 20.58 -4.58 -13.71
C ILE A 14 19.31 -4.18 -14.46
N ILE A 15 19.30 -4.27 -15.79
CA ILE A 15 18.13 -3.95 -16.61
C ILE A 15 16.97 -4.88 -16.25
N MET A 16 17.19 -6.18 -16.21
CA MET A 16 16.15 -7.16 -15.86
C MET A 16 15.59 -6.92 -14.45
N ARG A 17 16.45 -6.64 -13.46
CA ARG A 17 15.99 -6.31 -12.10
C ARG A 17 15.17 -5.03 -12.07
N ARG A 18 15.54 -4.00 -12.85
CA ARG A 18 14.77 -2.76 -12.94
C ARG A 18 13.40 -2.98 -13.58
N GLU A 19 13.31 -3.81 -14.60
CA GLU A 19 12.03 -4.19 -15.21
C GLU A 19 11.13 -4.91 -14.20
N GLY A 20 11.69 -5.86 -13.44
CA GLY A 20 10.97 -6.52 -12.34
C GLY A 20 10.45 -5.54 -11.29
N ILE A 21 11.29 -4.60 -10.83
CA ILE A 21 10.88 -3.55 -9.87
C ILE A 21 9.76 -2.69 -10.46
N ASN A 22 9.86 -2.28 -11.72
CA ASN A 22 8.83 -1.46 -12.36
C ASN A 22 7.48 -2.20 -12.46
N SER A 23 7.50 -3.49 -12.78
CA SER A 23 6.31 -4.34 -12.80
C SER A 23 5.67 -4.44 -11.42
N MET A 24 6.47 -4.68 -10.38
CA MET A 24 5.98 -4.72 -9.00
C MET A 24 5.41 -3.37 -8.55
N GLN A 25 6.05 -2.25 -8.89
CA GLN A 25 5.53 -0.91 -8.59
C GLN A 25 4.20 -0.63 -9.28
N ALA A 26 4.00 -1.13 -10.51
CA ALA A 26 2.71 -1.02 -11.19
C ALA A 26 1.63 -1.82 -10.46
N GLN A 27 1.94 -3.06 -10.06
CA GLN A 27 1.00 -3.90 -9.30
C GLN A 27 0.62 -3.25 -7.97
N ILE A 28 1.59 -2.77 -7.19
CA ILE A 28 1.35 -2.09 -5.90
C ILE A 28 0.43 -0.87 -6.07
N LYS A 29 0.55 -0.12 -7.19
CA LYS A 29 -0.35 1.01 -7.47
C LYS A 29 -1.79 0.56 -7.70
N GLU A 30 -2.00 -0.54 -8.42
CA GLU A 30 -3.33 -1.10 -8.62
C GLU A 30 -3.91 -1.65 -7.31
N ASP A 31 -3.09 -2.31 -6.48
CA ASP A 31 -3.51 -2.79 -5.16
C ASP A 31 -3.94 -1.63 -4.25
N ILE A 32 -3.19 -0.52 -4.24
CA ILE A 32 -3.55 0.70 -3.50
C ILE A 32 -4.90 1.26 -3.98
N LYS A 33 -5.15 1.26 -5.30
CA LYS A 33 -6.45 1.70 -5.84
C LYS A 33 -7.58 0.77 -5.42
N ALA A 34 -7.39 -0.54 -5.52
CA ALA A 34 -8.40 -1.53 -5.14
C ALA A 34 -8.78 -1.40 -3.65
N VAL A 35 -7.79 -1.20 -2.77
CA VAL A 35 -8.03 -0.94 -1.34
C VAL A 35 -8.76 0.39 -1.14
N ALA A 36 -8.37 1.43 -1.87
CA ALA A 36 -9.02 2.73 -1.77
C ALA A 36 -10.50 2.69 -2.20
N GLU A 37 -10.80 1.96 -3.27
CA GLU A 37 -12.16 1.72 -3.75
C GLU A 37 -12.97 0.92 -2.72
N TYR A 38 -12.41 -0.16 -2.19
CA TYR A 38 -13.06 -0.98 -1.16
C TYR A 38 -13.41 -0.17 0.11
N LEU A 39 -12.50 0.71 0.53
CA LEU A 39 -12.68 1.57 1.71
C LEU A 39 -13.43 2.88 1.41
N ALA A 40 -13.79 3.14 0.16
CA ALA A 40 -14.39 4.41 -0.29
C ALA A 40 -13.58 5.68 0.11
N ILE A 41 -12.25 5.60 0.02
CA ILE A 41 -11.32 6.71 0.30
C ILE A 41 -10.43 7.01 -0.90
N LYS A 42 -9.63 8.08 -0.84
CA LYS A 42 -8.68 8.40 -1.91
C LYS A 42 -7.43 7.49 -1.81
N PRO A 43 -6.83 7.06 -2.95
CA PRO A 43 -5.57 6.30 -2.96
C PRO A 43 -4.43 6.94 -2.14
N ALA A 44 -4.37 8.27 -2.10
CA ALA A 44 -3.40 9.01 -1.30
C ALA A 44 -3.56 8.77 0.22
N GLN A 45 -4.79 8.53 0.69
CA GLN A 45 -5.05 8.19 2.09
C GLN A 45 -4.55 6.78 2.42
N VAL A 46 -4.75 5.81 1.52
CA VAL A 46 -4.17 4.46 1.65
C VAL A 46 -2.64 4.51 1.69
N ALA A 47 -2.01 5.24 0.77
CA ALA A 47 -0.56 5.41 0.76
C ALA A 47 -0.01 6.02 2.07
N LYS A 48 -0.76 6.97 2.66
CA LYS A 48 -0.43 7.56 3.95
C LYS A 48 -0.53 6.54 5.09
N ILE A 49 -1.58 5.72 5.11
CA ILE A 49 -1.75 4.64 6.10
C ILE A 49 -0.58 3.66 6.03
N ILE A 50 -0.21 3.21 4.82
CA ILE A 50 0.94 2.31 4.60
C ILE A 50 2.22 2.93 5.17
N SER A 51 2.49 4.20 4.86
CA SER A 51 3.70 4.91 5.34
C SER A 51 3.76 5.01 6.88
N LEU A 52 2.60 5.15 7.54
CA LEU A 52 2.51 5.18 9.00
C LEU A 52 2.80 3.80 9.59
N VAL A 53 2.23 2.75 9.00
CA VAL A 53 2.48 1.35 9.41
C VAL A 53 3.96 0.97 9.23
N GLU A 54 4.56 1.28 8.09
CA GLU A 54 5.98 1.01 7.83
C GLU A 54 6.89 1.70 8.84
N ARG A 55 6.59 2.96 9.17
CA ARG A 55 7.33 3.72 10.17
C ARG A 55 7.22 3.09 11.55
N GLU A 56 6.06 2.54 11.91
CA GLU A 56 5.87 1.89 13.20
C GLU A 56 6.56 0.53 13.26
N ARG A 57 6.48 -0.28 12.19
CA ARG A 57 7.25 -1.53 12.05
C ARG A 57 8.75 -1.31 12.23
N ALA A 58 9.27 -0.21 11.69
CA ALA A 58 10.68 0.13 11.81
C ALA A 58 11.13 0.44 13.25
N LYS A 59 10.21 0.75 14.18
CA LYS A 59 10.52 1.02 15.59
C LYS A 59 10.53 -0.23 16.49
N GLY A 60 9.95 -1.34 16.04
CA GLY A 60 10.04 -2.65 16.72
C GLY A 60 8.87 -3.05 17.63
N ASP A 61 7.91 -2.16 17.94
CA ASP A 61 6.74 -2.43 18.81
C ASP A 61 5.44 -2.70 18.01
N ALA A 62 5.52 -3.64 17.07
CA ALA A 62 4.63 -3.62 15.90
C ALA A 62 3.24 -4.26 16.06
N ILE A 63 2.96 -5.16 17.03
CA ILE A 63 1.71 -5.95 16.98
C ILE A 63 0.51 -5.24 17.65
N GLU A 64 0.69 -4.60 18.82
CA GLU A 64 -0.42 -3.90 19.51
C GLU A 64 -0.71 -2.53 18.88
N THR A 65 0.34 -1.82 18.43
CA THR A 65 0.19 -0.48 17.86
C THR A 65 -0.38 -0.51 16.43
N GLU A 66 -0.09 -1.54 15.62
CA GLU A 66 -0.73 -1.73 14.30
C GLU A 66 -2.25 -1.88 14.41
N ARG A 67 -2.73 -2.65 15.39
CA ARG A 67 -4.18 -2.81 15.63
C ARG A 67 -4.85 -1.49 15.99
N GLY A 68 -4.22 -0.69 16.85
CA GLY A 68 -4.72 0.64 17.21
C GLY A 68 -4.76 1.62 16.03
N ILE A 69 -3.81 1.54 15.09
CA ILE A 69 -3.82 2.38 13.87
C ILE A 69 -4.89 1.92 12.87
N ILE A 70 -5.12 0.61 12.75
CA ILE A 70 -6.21 0.06 11.93
C ILE A 70 -7.57 0.45 12.53
N GLU A 71 -7.75 0.37 13.85
CA GLU A 71 -8.96 0.86 14.54
C GLU A 71 -9.13 2.38 14.38
N ALA A 72 -8.06 3.17 14.48
CA ALA A 72 -8.13 4.60 14.23
C ALA A 72 -8.47 4.94 12.76
N ALA A 73 -8.19 4.03 11.82
CA ALA A 73 -8.63 4.18 10.43
C ALA A 73 -10.15 4.02 10.30
N GLU A 74 -10.84 3.29 11.20
CA GLU A 74 -12.31 3.26 11.26
C GLU A 74 -12.90 4.65 11.47
N VAL A 75 -12.22 5.52 12.23
CA VAL A 75 -12.62 6.93 12.45
C VAL A 75 -12.39 7.79 11.21
N LEU A 76 -11.46 7.41 10.34
CA LEU A 76 -11.13 8.13 9.10
C LEU A 76 -11.94 7.65 7.89
N THR A 77 -12.59 6.48 7.98
CA THR A 77 -13.62 6.02 7.05
C THR A 77 -15.01 6.41 7.55
N PRO A 78 -15.76 7.25 6.83
CA PRO A 78 -17.16 7.52 7.16
C PRO A 78 -18.02 6.32 6.73
N MET A 79 -17.91 5.19 7.42
CA MET A 79 -18.92 4.14 7.33
C MET A 79 -20.14 4.59 8.15
N THR A 80 -21.08 5.21 7.43
CA THR A 80 -22.53 5.03 7.59
C THR A 80 -23.09 5.06 9.02
N GLN A 81 -23.06 6.24 9.65
CA GLN A 81 -24.22 6.60 10.46
C GLN A 81 -25.37 6.98 9.51
N LYS A 82 -26.47 6.23 9.62
CA LYS A 82 -27.86 6.54 9.25
C LYS A 82 -28.36 6.11 7.85
N ALA A 83 -29.18 5.05 7.83
CA ALA A 83 -30.61 5.10 7.45
C ALA A 83 -31.28 3.72 7.68
N PRO A 84 -32.62 3.67 7.80
CA PRO A 84 -33.46 4.12 8.92
C PRO A 84 -33.99 2.93 9.74
N GLU A 85 -34.50 3.22 10.93
CA GLU A 85 -35.25 2.27 11.76
C GLU A 85 -36.36 1.60 10.93
N THR A 86 -36.39 0.27 10.99
CA THR A 86 -37.44 -0.55 10.41
C THR A 86 -38.59 -0.63 11.41
N GLU A 87 -39.58 0.24 11.28
CA GLU A 87 -40.93 0.12 11.83
C GLU A 87 -41.83 0.93 10.88
N LEU A 88 -42.83 0.36 10.21
CA LEU A 88 -44.09 -0.11 10.80
C LEU A 88 -44.76 -1.15 9.89
N VAL A 89 -45.27 -2.22 10.52
CA VAL A 89 -46.39 -3.05 10.06
C VAL A 89 -47.68 -2.40 10.51
#